data_AF-A0A353C8P7-F1
#
_entry.id   AF-A0A353C8P7-F1
#
_cell.length_a   1.000
_cell.length_b   1.000
_cell.length_c   1.000
_cell.angle_alpha   90.00
_cell.angle_beta   90.00
_cell.angle_gamma   90.00
#
_symmetry.space_group_name_H-M   'P 1'
#
loop_
_entity.id
_entity.type
_entity.pdbx_description
1 polymer ?
#
loop_
_entity_poly.entity_id
_entity_poly.type
_entity_poly.pdbx_seq_one_letter_code
_entity_poly.pdbx_strand_id
1 'polypeptide(L)'
;MHSPVSATNPRPFDPKLDIGVVVAGSECSELYIRNTELKPDDEIHVVLADDIPHKKLFAKVVGPNNCPRYSQSGIEEVILDGDDSAPTEYMIRFADENDRDSGFAVISAKARVEIIKGVANLTVSSIPSPFLFRVCSGNESYHMTVWNGKPLVGTRVWYSYLSLSYGTVPTCKPADFK
;
A
#
# COMPACT_ATOMS: atom_id res chain seq x y z
N MET A 1 -18.67 41.11 -8.92
CA MET A 1 -18.44 39.99 -9.86
C MET A 1 -17.70 38.91 -9.08
N HIS A 2 -18.38 37.83 -8.70
CA HIS A 2 -17.74 36.70 -8.01
C HIS A 2 -17.13 35.80 -9.09
N SER A 3 -15.80 35.73 -9.14
CA SER A 3 -15.10 34.75 -9.97
C SER A 3 -15.49 33.34 -9.51
N PRO A 4 -15.76 32.39 -10.43
CA PRO A 4 -16.04 31.03 -10.03
C PRO A 4 -14.75 30.41 -9.47
N VAL A 5 -14.85 29.80 -8.29
CA VAL A 5 -13.81 28.95 -7.72
C VAL A 5 -13.52 27.86 -8.76
N SER A 6 -12.30 27.85 -9.28
CA SER A 6 -11.85 26.83 -10.23
C SER A 6 -11.92 25.49 -9.52
N ALA A 7 -12.93 24.68 -9.85
CA ALA A 7 -13.03 23.31 -9.40
C ALA A 7 -11.88 22.55 -10.08
N THR A 8 -10.77 22.38 -9.37
CA THR A 8 -9.69 21.51 -9.81
C THR A 8 -10.25 20.10 -9.94
N ASN A 9 -10.31 19.60 -11.18
CA ASN A 9 -10.69 18.22 -11.41
C ASN A 9 -9.77 17.30 -10.60
N PRO A 10 -10.30 16.28 -9.90
CA PRO A 10 -9.46 15.36 -9.14
C PRO A 10 -8.46 14.69 -10.08
N ARG A 11 -7.18 14.64 -9.69
CA ARG A 11 -6.17 13.91 -10.48
C ARG A 11 -6.60 12.45 -10.69
N PRO A 12 -6.31 11.85 -11.87
CA PRO A 12 -6.51 10.42 -12.09
C PRO A 12 -5.77 9.56 -11.06
N PHE A 13 -6.20 8.30 -10.94
CA PHE A 13 -5.46 7.30 -10.17
C PHE A 13 -4.10 7.05 -10.81
N ASP A 14 -3.05 7.09 -10.01
CA ASP A 14 -1.68 6.76 -10.38
C ASP A 14 -1.17 5.71 -9.38
N PRO A 15 -0.90 4.46 -9.79
CA PRO A 15 -0.37 3.44 -8.90
C PRO A 15 0.85 3.90 -8.09
N LYS A 16 1.73 4.73 -8.66
CA LYS A 16 2.95 5.20 -7.98
C LYS A 16 2.64 6.13 -6.81
N LEU A 17 1.57 6.92 -6.91
CA LEU A 17 1.16 7.88 -5.90
C LEU A 17 0.10 7.32 -4.96
N ASP A 18 -0.81 6.50 -5.47
CA ASP A 18 -2.03 6.07 -4.75
C ASP A 18 -1.93 4.69 -4.09
N ILE A 19 -0.80 4.01 -4.27
CA ILE A 19 -0.48 2.76 -3.59
C ILE A 19 0.74 2.97 -2.69
N GLY A 20 0.65 2.46 -1.47
CA GLY A 20 1.70 2.54 -0.46
C GLY A 20 1.79 1.26 0.36
N VAL A 21 2.52 1.35 1.47
CA VAL A 21 2.69 0.28 2.45
C VAL A 21 2.15 0.76 3.79
N VAL A 22 1.28 -0.04 4.40
CA VAL A 22 0.92 0.10 5.81
C VAL A 22 1.84 -0.78 6.65
N VAL A 23 2.46 -0.19 7.65
CA VAL A 23 3.18 -0.90 8.71
C VAL A 23 2.42 -0.67 10.01
N ALA A 24 1.84 -1.75 10.53
CA ALA A 24 1.13 -1.71 11.79
C ALA A 24 2.09 -1.83 12.98
N GLY A 25 1.96 -0.95 13.96
CA GLY A 25 2.67 -0.99 15.23
C GLY A 25 1.75 -1.23 16.43
N SER A 26 2.37 -1.48 17.59
CA SER A 26 1.67 -1.67 18.87
C SER A 26 1.12 -0.35 19.46
N GLU A 27 1.76 0.77 19.18
CA GLU A 27 1.32 2.09 19.67
C GLU A 27 0.66 2.94 18.60
N CYS A 28 1.14 2.86 17.36
CA CYS A 28 0.59 3.57 16.23
C CYS A 28 0.89 2.79 14.94
N SER A 29 0.21 3.15 13.85
CA SER A 29 0.43 2.54 12.54
C SER A 29 0.84 3.61 11.54
N GLU A 30 1.71 3.22 10.61
CA GLU A 30 2.38 4.11 9.68
C GLU A 30 1.97 3.76 8.24
N LEU A 31 1.84 4.79 7.42
CA LEU A 31 1.68 4.68 5.97
C LEU A 31 2.90 5.29 5.29
N TYR A 32 3.55 4.49 4.46
CA TYR A 32 4.62 4.90 3.56
C TYR A 32 4.03 5.00 2.14
N ILE A 33 4.03 6.21 1.56
CA ILE A 33 3.44 6.46 0.23
C ILE A 33 4.13 7.63 -0.48
N ARG A 34 4.03 7.71 -1.82
CA ARG A 34 4.59 8.85 -2.59
C ARG A 34 3.65 10.06 -2.67
N ASN A 35 2.36 9.89 -2.38
CA ASN A 35 1.41 10.99 -2.38
C ASN A 35 1.64 11.90 -1.15
N THR A 36 2.05 13.13 -1.40
CA THR A 36 2.32 14.17 -0.40
C THR A 36 1.09 15.01 -0.02
N GLU A 37 -0.05 14.75 -0.66
CA GLU A 37 -1.25 15.59 -0.56
C GLU A 37 -2.34 14.98 0.33
N LEU A 38 -2.07 13.87 1.02
CA LEU A 38 -3.05 13.24 1.90
C LEU A 38 -3.40 14.12 3.10
N LYS A 39 -4.68 14.12 3.46
CA LYS A 39 -5.26 14.93 4.52
C LYS A 39 -5.83 14.04 5.62
N PRO A 40 -6.00 14.57 6.84
CA PRO A 40 -6.74 13.88 7.89
C PRO A 40 -8.10 13.39 7.38
N ASP A 41 -8.48 12.19 7.81
CA ASP A 41 -9.68 11.44 7.44
C ASP A 41 -9.74 10.90 6.00
N ASP A 42 -8.70 11.11 5.18
CA ASP A 42 -8.59 10.40 3.89
C ASP A 42 -8.62 8.87 4.14
N GLU A 43 -9.49 8.18 3.42
CA GLU A 43 -9.76 6.76 3.61
C GLU A 43 -8.80 5.88 2.80
N ILE A 44 -8.35 4.80 3.44
CA ILE A 44 -7.40 3.84 2.91
C ILE A 44 -8.01 2.44 2.99
N HIS A 45 -7.97 1.70 1.88
CA HIS A 45 -8.12 0.26 1.91
C HIS A 45 -6.75 -0.38 2.20
N VAL A 46 -6.69 -1.26 3.20
CA VAL A 46 -5.48 -2.02 3.52
C VAL A 46 -5.68 -3.46 3.05
N VAL A 47 -4.84 -3.94 2.13
CA VAL A 47 -4.88 -5.33 1.64
C VAL A 47 -3.77 -6.10 2.33
N LEU A 48 -4.13 -7.11 3.11
CA LEU A 48 -3.15 -7.89 3.87
C LEU A 48 -2.28 -8.73 2.93
N ALA A 49 -0.97 -8.70 3.19
CA ALA A 49 0.08 -9.22 2.32
C ALA A 49 0.12 -10.75 2.23
N ASP A 50 -0.26 -11.46 3.31
CA ASP A 50 0.13 -12.87 3.50
C ASP A 50 -1.05 -13.87 3.57
N ASP A 51 -2.29 -13.41 3.54
CA ASP A 51 -3.46 -14.29 3.63
C ASP A 51 -3.98 -14.63 2.22
N ILE A 52 -3.97 -15.90 1.80
CA ILE A 52 -4.95 -16.38 0.82
C ILE A 52 -5.94 -17.27 1.58
N PRO A 53 -7.20 -16.85 1.74
CA PRO A 53 -7.87 -15.73 1.07
C PRO A 53 -7.45 -14.34 1.60
N HIS A 54 -7.18 -13.38 0.69
CA HIS A 54 -6.82 -11.99 1.04
C HIS A 54 -7.93 -11.38 1.89
N LYS A 55 -7.51 -10.66 2.94
CA LYS A 55 -8.38 -9.80 3.73
C LYS A 55 -8.18 -8.34 3.34
N LYS A 56 -9.24 -7.56 3.52
CA LYS A 56 -9.24 -6.11 3.34
C LYS A 56 -9.67 -5.46 4.64
N LEU A 57 -8.83 -4.59 5.17
CA LEU A 57 -9.13 -3.73 6.31
C LEU A 57 -9.33 -2.28 5.84
N PHE A 58 -9.77 -1.43 6.75
CA PHE A 58 -9.98 -0.01 6.49
C PHE A 58 -9.18 0.82 7.49
N ALA A 59 -8.56 1.88 7.00
CA ALA A 59 -7.85 2.84 7.83
C ALA A 59 -8.11 4.26 7.34
N LYS A 60 -7.77 5.24 8.18
CA LYS A 60 -7.81 6.66 7.83
C LYS A 60 -6.49 7.33 8.16
N VAL A 61 -6.11 8.30 7.34
CA VAL A 61 -4.98 9.20 7.64
C VAL A 61 -5.34 10.03 8.87
N VAL A 62 -4.42 10.11 9.83
CA VAL A 62 -4.53 11.03 10.96
C VAL A 62 -3.77 12.33 10.67
N GLY A 63 -2.60 12.22 10.04
CA GLY A 63 -1.76 13.36 9.68
C GLY A 63 -0.33 12.94 9.38
N PRO A 64 0.62 13.89 9.32
CA PRO A 64 2.04 13.59 9.18
C PRO A 64 2.51 12.59 10.24
N ASN A 65 3.47 11.73 9.89
CA ASN A 65 3.97 10.72 10.81
C ASN A 65 4.60 11.35 12.07
N ASN A 66 4.08 10.95 13.22
CA ASN A 66 4.60 11.28 14.55
C ASN A 66 4.76 10.01 15.42
N CYS A 67 4.77 8.83 14.78
CA CYS A 67 5.02 7.57 15.43
C CYS A 67 6.42 7.51 16.05
N PRO A 68 6.57 6.92 17.25
CA PRO A 68 7.89 6.60 17.77
C PRO A 68 8.59 5.60 16.84
N ARG A 69 9.78 5.94 16.34
CA ARG A 69 10.60 5.12 15.40
C ARG A 69 11.07 3.76 15.95
N TYR A 70 10.56 3.31 17.09
CA TYR A 70 10.94 1.99 17.57
C TYR A 70 10.42 0.94 16.58
N SER A 71 11.28 -0.01 16.24
CA SER A 71 11.08 -1.07 15.24
C SER A 71 9.95 -2.04 15.65
N GLN A 72 8.72 -1.56 15.73
CA GLN A 72 7.60 -2.31 16.31
C GLN A 72 7.18 -3.51 15.43
N SER A 73 7.65 -3.56 14.18
CA SER A 73 7.29 -4.57 13.18
C SER A 73 8.46 -5.44 12.69
N GLY A 74 9.69 -5.19 13.14
CA GLY A 74 10.89 -5.84 12.58
C GLY A 74 11.20 -5.46 11.13
N ILE A 75 10.48 -4.48 10.56
CA ILE A 75 10.79 -3.84 9.28
C ILE A 75 11.82 -2.73 9.54
N GLU A 76 12.94 -2.77 8.84
CA GLU A 76 14.02 -1.79 8.99
C GLU A 76 13.92 -0.65 7.97
N GLU A 77 13.50 -0.96 6.75
CA GLU A 77 13.40 0.00 5.65
C GLU A 77 12.21 -0.32 4.74
N VAL A 78 11.57 0.73 4.22
CA VAL A 78 10.53 0.63 3.20
C VAL A 78 10.95 1.45 1.98
N ILE A 79 11.23 0.79 0.87
CA ILE A 79 11.57 1.41 -0.42
C ILE A 79 10.35 1.29 -1.34
N LEU A 80 9.93 2.42 -1.95
CA LEU A 80 8.77 2.46 -2.84
C LEU A 80 9.18 2.68 -4.30
N ASP A 81 8.57 1.90 -5.19
CA ASP A 81 8.69 1.94 -6.66
C ASP A 81 10.13 1.78 -7.17
N GLY A 82 11.00 1.13 -6.40
CA GLY A 82 12.42 1.00 -6.72
C GLY A 82 13.17 2.35 -6.75
N ASP A 83 12.60 3.37 -6.11
CA ASP A 83 13.19 4.69 -5.93
C ASP A 83 13.71 4.82 -4.50
N ASP A 84 15.02 5.08 -4.38
CA ASP A 84 15.72 5.23 -3.09
C ASP A 84 15.38 6.55 -2.38
N SER A 85 14.63 7.45 -3.02
CA SER A 85 14.09 8.64 -2.36
C SER A 85 13.19 8.21 -1.20
N ALA A 86 13.27 8.91 -0.08
CA ALA A 86 12.43 8.61 1.08
C ALA A 86 10.93 8.77 0.72
N PRO A 87 10.06 7.83 1.11
CA PRO A 87 8.61 7.98 0.97
C PRO A 87 8.10 9.12 1.87
N THR A 88 6.89 9.59 1.59
CA THR A 88 6.15 10.40 2.57
C THR A 88 5.52 9.48 3.59
N GLU A 89 5.60 9.88 4.86
CA GLU A 89 5.12 9.09 5.98
C GLU A 89 3.92 9.77 6.64
N TYR A 90 2.86 9.00 6.86
CA TYR A 90 1.67 9.44 7.59
C TYR A 90 1.39 8.50 8.76
N MET A 91 0.89 9.06 9.86
CA MET A 91 0.23 8.25 10.88
C MET A 91 -1.17 7.91 10.40
N ILE A 92 -1.57 6.65 10.56
CA ILE A 92 -2.91 6.17 10.26
C ILE A 92 -3.56 5.55 11.49
N ARG A 93 -4.88 5.38 11.39
CA ARG A 93 -5.67 4.65 12.37
C ARG A 93 -6.60 3.69 11.66
N PHE A 94 -6.56 2.41 12.04
CA PHE A 94 -7.51 1.41 11.56
C PHE A 94 -8.93 1.72 12.06
N ALA A 95 -9.92 1.30 11.27
CA ALA A 95 -11.32 1.45 11.63
C ALA A 95 -11.72 0.56 12.81
N ASP A 96 -11.17 -0.67 12.87
CA ASP A 96 -11.21 -1.53 14.06
C ASP A 96 -9.91 -1.37 14.84
N GLU A 97 -9.98 -1.15 16.14
CA GLU A 97 -8.80 -0.97 17.00
C GLU A 97 -8.02 -2.26 17.26
N ASN A 98 -8.64 -3.40 16.96
CA ASN A 98 -8.01 -4.72 17.07
C ASN A 98 -7.21 -5.08 15.80
N ASP A 99 -7.40 -4.35 14.70
CA ASP A 99 -6.65 -4.56 13.47
C ASP A 99 -5.20 -4.08 13.65
N ARG A 100 -4.26 -5.00 13.42
CA ARG A 100 -2.82 -4.82 13.68
C ARG A 100 -1.96 -5.34 12.53
N ASP A 101 -2.56 -5.57 11.37
CA ASP A 101 -1.88 -6.24 10.26
C ASP A 101 -1.34 -5.26 9.21
N SER A 102 -0.14 -5.54 8.74
CA SER A 102 0.55 -4.77 7.70
C SER A 102 0.14 -5.22 6.30
N GLY A 103 0.27 -4.34 5.31
CA GLY A 103 -0.18 -4.66 3.96
C GLY A 103 -0.08 -3.52 2.96
N PHE A 104 -0.69 -3.71 1.79
CA PHE A 104 -0.75 -2.67 0.76
C PHE A 104 -1.76 -1.60 1.17
N ALA A 105 -1.39 -0.33 1.06
CA ALA A 105 -2.31 0.79 1.16
C ALA A 105 -2.86 1.15 -0.23
N VAL A 106 -4.16 1.43 -0.33
CA VAL A 106 -4.79 2.00 -1.53
C VAL A 106 -5.72 3.14 -1.13
N ILE A 107 -5.56 4.32 -1.75
CA ILE A 107 -6.43 5.48 -1.49
C ILE A 107 -7.85 5.24 -2.01
N SER A 108 -8.82 5.13 -1.11
CA SER A 108 -10.20 4.68 -1.40
C SER A 108 -10.98 5.64 -2.30
N ALA A 109 -10.70 6.94 -2.22
CA ALA A 109 -11.35 7.95 -3.06
C ALA A 109 -11.03 7.78 -4.55
N LYS A 110 -9.97 7.05 -4.89
CA LYS A 110 -9.46 6.89 -6.26
C LYS A 110 -9.69 5.50 -6.84
N ALA A 111 -9.82 4.49 -5.99
CA ALA A 111 -9.95 3.11 -6.41
C ALA A 111 -10.70 2.25 -5.39
N ARG A 112 -11.27 1.13 -5.86
CA ARG A 112 -11.99 0.17 -5.04
C ARG A 112 -11.20 -1.12 -4.92
N VAL A 113 -11.19 -1.70 -3.74
CA VAL A 113 -10.64 -3.05 -3.52
C VAL A 113 -11.77 -4.02 -3.22
N GLU A 114 -11.83 -5.11 -3.99
CA GLU A 114 -12.81 -6.19 -3.85
C GLU A 114 -12.10 -7.53 -3.69
N ILE A 115 -12.57 -8.39 -2.79
CA ILE A 115 -12.04 -9.75 -2.64
C ILE A 115 -12.91 -10.70 -3.46
N ILE A 116 -12.39 -11.20 -4.57
CA ILE A 116 -13.10 -12.11 -5.48
C ILE A 116 -12.43 -13.49 -5.39
N LYS A 117 -13.18 -14.50 -4.92
CA LYS A 117 -12.68 -15.87 -4.70
C LYS A 117 -11.39 -15.91 -3.86
N GLY A 118 -11.33 -15.07 -2.82
CA GLY A 118 -10.18 -14.98 -1.93
C GLY A 118 -9.00 -14.16 -2.47
N VAL A 119 -9.15 -13.48 -3.62
CA VAL A 119 -8.09 -12.65 -4.19
C VAL A 119 -8.55 -11.20 -4.26
N ALA A 120 -7.78 -10.31 -3.64
CA ALA A 120 -7.93 -8.87 -3.78
C ALA A 120 -7.75 -8.40 -5.23
N ASN A 121 -8.75 -7.68 -5.74
CA ASN A 121 -8.78 -7.01 -7.03
C ASN A 121 -8.91 -5.51 -6.77
N LEU A 122 -8.00 -4.74 -7.34
CA LEU A 122 -8.02 -3.28 -7.30
C LEU A 122 -8.63 -2.75 -8.60
N THR A 123 -9.83 -2.18 -8.49
CA THR A 123 -10.60 -1.68 -9.62
C THR A 123 -10.57 -0.15 -9.64
N VAL A 124 -10.18 0.42 -10.78
CA VAL A 124 -10.18 1.85 -11.04
C VAL A 124 -11.19 2.10 -12.16
N SER A 125 -12.16 3.00 -11.97
CA SER A 125 -13.28 3.15 -12.92
C SER A 125 -12.87 3.49 -14.36
N SER A 126 -11.71 4.13 -14.56
CA SER A 126 -11.17 4.44 -15.87
C SER A 126 -10.34 3.32 -16.51
N ILE A 127 -10.10 2.21 -15.79
CA ILE A 127 -9.22 1.11 -16.21
C ILE A 127 -10.06 -0.18 -16.27
N PRO A 128 -10.19 -0.82 -17.45
CA PRO A 128 -11.13 -1.93 -17.64
C PRO A 128 -10.71 -3.24 -16.95
N SER A 129 -9.41 -3.43 -16.69
CA SER A 129 -8.89 -4.63 -16.03
C SER A 129 -8.46 -4.30 -14.60
N PRO A 130 -8.77 -5.15 -13.61
CA PRO A 130 -8.33 -4.93 -12.25
C PRO A 130 -6.82 -5.12 -12.11
N PHE A 131 -6.24 -4.41 -11.16
CA PHE A 131 -4.89 -4.69 -10.70
C PHE A 131 -4.89 -5.79 -9.63
N LEU A 132 -3.85 -6.62 -9.66
CA LEU A 132 -3.69 -7.79 -8.78
C LEU A 132 -2.46 -7.65 -7.90
N PHE A 133 -2.61 -8.01 -6.64
CA PHE A 133 -1.57 -7.96 -5.62
C PHE A 133 -0.79 -9.26 -5.56
N ARG A 134 0.50 -9.16 -5.25
CA ARG A 134 1.36 -10.30 -4.97
C ARG A 134 2.45 -9.91 -3.98
N VAL A 135 2.66 -10.77 -3.00
CA VAL A 135 3.77 -10.71 -2.07
C VAL A 135 4.61 -11.97 -2.23
N CYS A 136 5.91 -11.82 -2.02
CA CYS A 136 6.83 -12.92 -1.80
C CYS A 136 7.92 -12.49 -0.80
N SER A 137 8.55 -13.47 -0.18
CA SER A 137 9.63 -13.29 0.77
C SER A 137 11.00 -13.56 0.14
N GLY A 138 11.99 -12.75 0.49
CA GLY A 138 13.42 -13.01 0.28
C GLY A 138 14.02 -13.75 1.48
N ASN A 139 15.33 -13.59 1.72
CA ASN A 139 15.94 -14.10 2.96
C ASN A 139 15.64 -13.19 4.14
N GLU A 140 15.63 -11.88 3.97
CA GLU A 140 15.43 -10.87 5.03
C GLU A 140 14.60 -9.72 4.46
N SER A 141 13.61 -10.06 3.63
CA SER A 141 12.82 -9.07 2.93
C SER A 141 11.43 -9.55 2.56
N TYR A 142 10.52 -8.60 2.41
CA TYR A 142 9.29 -8.78 1.65
C TYR A 142 9.33 -7.95 0.37
N HIS A 143 8.82 -8.55 -0.70
CA HIS A 143 8.65 -7.92 -2.00
C HIS A 143 7.17 -7.82 -2.28
N MET A 144 6.66 -6.59 -2.35
CA MET A 144 5.26 -6.30 -2.56
C MET A 144 5.09 -5.75 -3.98
N THR A 145 4.19 -6.34 -4.76
CA THR A 145 3.99 -5.96 -6.16
C THR A 145 2.51 -5.84 -6.52
N VAL A 146 2.21 -4.91 -7.41
CA VAL A 146 0.88 -4.78 -8.02
C VAL A 146 1.02 -4.85 -9.54
N TRP A 147 0.15 -5.63 -10.17
CA TRP A 147 0.23 -5.98 -11.59
C TRP A 147 -1.05 -5.61 -12.33
N ASN A 148 -0.92 -5.08 -13.54
CA ASN A 148 -1.98 -5.08 -14.53
C ASN A 148 -2.01 -6.43 -15.24
N GLY A 149 -3.06 -7.21 -14.98
CA GLY A 149 -3.17 -8.61 -15.38
C GLY A 149 -2.52 -9.57 -14.38
N LYS A 150 -2.30 -10.82 -14.82
CA LYS A 150 -1.83 -11.91 -13.95
C LYS A 150 -0.42 -11.61 -13.40
N PRO A 151 -0.18 -11.75 -12.08
CA PRO A 151 1.15 -11.59 -11.51
C PRO A 151 2.21 -12.46 -12.20
N LEU A 152 3.42 -11.92 -12.37
CA LEU A 152 4.57 -12.54 -13.07
C LEU A 152 4.39 -12.76 -14.58
N VAL A 153 3.27 -12.33 -15.17
CA VAL A 153 2.99 -12.46 -16.60
C VAL A 153 2.59 -11.11 -17.21
N GLY A 154 1.74 -10.35 -16.50
CA GLY A 154 1.31 -9.02 -16.90
C GLY A 154 2.36 -7.95 -16.66
N THR A 155 1.92 -6.69 -16.65
CA THR A 155 2.80 -5.53 -16.42
C THR A 155 2.79 -5.14 -14.96
N ARG A 156 3.94 -5.12 -14.31
CA ARG A 156 4.08 -4.57 -12.96
C ARG A 156 3.88 -3.06 -12.99
N VAL A 157 2.96 -2.55 -12.17
CA VAL A 157 2.60 -1.12 -12.11
C VAL A 157 3.03 -0.44 -10.83
N TRP A 158 3.38 -1.22 -9.79
CA TRP A 158 3.92 -0.74 -8.53
C TRP A 158 4.73 -1.83 -7.85
N TYR A 159 5.72 -1.42 -7.08
CA TYR A 159 6.60 -2.29 -6.33
C TYR A 159 7.00 -1.64 -5.00
N SER A 160 7.22 -2.45 -3.96
CA SER A 160 7.94 -2.04 -2.76
C SER A 160 8.81 -3.17 -2.25
N TYR A 161 9.94 -2.77 -1.68
CA TYR A 161 10.88 -3.62 -0.97
C TYR A 161 10.86 -3.24 0.50
N LEU A 162 10.66 -4.23 1.38
CA LEU A 162 10.75 -4.08 2.82
C LEU A 162 11.93 -4.91 3.31
N SER A 163 12.93 -4.30 3.94
CA SER A 163 13.98 -5.05 4.64
C SER A 163 13.52 -5.43 6.04
N LEU A 164 13.94 -6.60 6.49
CA LEU A 164 13.58 -7.17 7.77
C LEU A 164 14.82 -7.35 8.63
N SER A 165 14.68 -7.13 9.94
CA SER A 165 15.74 -7.42 10.92
C SER A 165 15.87 -8.92 11.23
N TYR A 166 15.14 -9.78 10.51
CA TYR A 166 15.06 -11.21 10.75
C TYR A 166 14.94 -12.00 9.45
N GLY A 167 15.41 -13.25 9.51
CA GLY A 167 15.34 -14.19 8.41
C GLY A 167 13.92 -14.71 8.14
N THR A 168 13.60 -14.88 6.86
CA THR A 168 12.38 -15.48 6.33
C THR A 168 12.74 -16.62 5.37
N VAL A 169 11.77 -17.50 5.08
CA VAL A 169 11.96 -18.53 4.07
C VAL A 169 11.70 -17.92 2.70
N PRO A 170 12.66 -17.93 1.75
CA PRO A 170 12.46 -17.29 0.45
C PRO A 170 11.38 -18.00 -0.38
N THR A 171 10.46 -17.21 -0.91
CA THR A 171 9.40 -17.66 -1.82
C THR A 171 9.39 -16.88 -3.13
N CYS A 172 10.19 -15.82 -3.24
CA CYS A 172 10.31 -15.02 -4.46
C CYS A 172 10.90 -15.83 -5.62
N LYS A 173 10.35 -15.59 -6.80
CA LYS A 173 10.85 -16.11 -8.08
C LYS A 173 11.73 -15.06 -8.74
N PRO A 174 12.63 -15.43 -9.67
CA PRO A 174 13.43 -14.44 -10.40
C PRO A 174 12.62 -13.33 -11.10
N ALA A 175 11.36 -13.60 -11.47
CA ALA A 175 10.46 -12.62 -12.08
C ALA A 175 9.86 -11.61 -11.09
N ASP A 176 9.90 -11.87 -9.78
CA ASP A 176 9.44 -10.92 -8.76
C ASP A 176 10.37 -9.70 -8.63
N PHE A 177 11.65 -9.86 -9.03
CA PHE A 177 12.67 -8.80 -9.00
C PHE A 177 12.74 -7.95 -10.27
N LYS A 178 11.98 -8.30 -11.32
CA LYS A 178 12.03 -7.67 -12.65
C LYS A 178 10.95 -6.62 -12.82
#